data_AF-A0AA96JVI0-F1
#
_entry.id   AF-A0AA96JVI0-F1
#
_cell.length_a   1.000
_cell.length_b   1.000
_cell.length_c   1.000
_cell.angle_alpha   90.00
_cell.angle_beta   90.00
_cell.angle_gamma   90.00
#
_symmetry.space_group_name_H-M   'P 1'
#
loop_
_entity.id
_entity.type
_entity.pdbx_description
1 polymer ?
#
loop_
_entity_poly.entity_id
_entity_poly.type
_entity_poly.pdbx_seq_one_letter_code
_entity_poly.pdbx_strand_id
1 'polypeptide(L)' 'MNCLRCGGFQMSDQFYGLENNGSVWMYDAVRCINCESIEEPMRKKGEISSPRAERINQYALTVRAVAARK' A
#
# COMPACT_ATOMS: atom_id res chain seq x y z
N MET A 1 9.61 3.04 -17.38
CA MET A 1 10.52 1.89 -17.60
C MET A 1 9.66 0.71 -18.06
N ASN A 2 10.26 -0.28 -18.70
CA ASN A 2 9.55 -1.50 -19.11
C ASN A 2 9.75 -2.58 -18.05
N CYS A 3 8.69 -3.33 -17.76
CA CYS A 3 8.70 -4.40 -16.77
C CYS A 3 9.71 -5.49 -17.12
N LEU A 4 10.59 -5.86 -16.18
CA LEU A 4 11.59 -6.90 -16.40
C LEU A 4 11.00 -8.30 -16.60
N ARG A 5 9.75 -8.53 -16.19
CA ARG A 5 9.07 -9.83 -16.31
C ARG A 5 8.33 -10.04 -17.62
N CYS A 6 7.70 -9.00 -18.16
CA CYS A 6 6.84 -9.13 -19.34
C CYS A 6 7.09 -8.10 -20.44
N GLY A 7 8.04 -7.17 -20.25
CA GLY A 7 8.30 -6.06 -21.17
C GLY A 7 7.20 -5.00 -21.23
N GLY A 8 6.12 -5.17 -20.46
CA GLY A 8 4.97 -4.27 -20.44
C GLY A 8 5.24 -2.92 -19.78
N PHE A 9 4.29 -2.00 -19.94
CA PHE A 9 4.39 -0.65 -19.39
C PHE A 9 4.33 -0.66 -17.86
N GLN A 10 5.13 0.20 -17.25
CA GLN A 10 5.16 0.38 -15.80
C GLN A 10 4.71 1.78 -15.40
N MET A 11 4.03 1.87 -14.26
CA MET A 11 3.60 3.12 -13.65
C MET A 11 3.97 3.14 -12.16
N SER A 12 4.19 4.35 -11.62
CA SER A 12 4.30 4.55 -10.18
C SER A 12 2.91 4.44 -9.55
N ASP A 13 2.81 3.69 -8.45
CA ASP A 13 1.59 3.47 -7.70
C ASP A 13 1.86 3.54 -6.19
N GLN A 14 0.81 3.78 -5.40
CA GLN A 14 0.89 3.89 -3.95
C GLN A 14 0.27 2.68 -3.27
N PHE A 15 1.09 1.99 -2.48
CA PHE A 15 0.68 0.82 -1.73
C PHE A 15 0.51 1.18 -0.26
N TYR A 16 -0.51 0.59 0.35
CA TYR A 16 -0.84 0.79 1.76
C TYR A 16 -0.96 -0.55 2.45
N GLY A 17 -0.54 -0.61 3.70
CA GLY A 17 -0.70 -1.80 4.52
C GLY A 17 -0.89 -1.45 5.99
N LEU A 18 -1.46 -2.41 6.72
CA LEU A 18 -1.69 -2.34 8.15
C LEU A 18 -0.88 -3.46 8.79
N GLU A 19 -0.03 -3.11 9.75
CA GLU A 19 0.67 -4.06 10.60
C GLU A 19 -0.24 -4.55 11.74
N ASN A 20 0.08 -5.72 12.29
CA ASN A 20 -0.69 -6.32 13.39
C ASN A 20 -0.75 -5.43 14.64
N ASN A 21 0.29 -4.63 14.88
CA ASN A 21 0.36 -3.63 15.95
C ASN A 21 -0.60 -2.42 15.73
N GLY A 22 -1.24 -2.31 14.57
CA GLY A 22 -2.11 -1.18 14.22
C GLY A 22 -1.41 -0.04 13.48
N SER A 23 -0.11 -0.15 13.26
CA SER A 23 0.64 0.82 12.46
C SER A 23 0.28 0.68 10.98
N VAL A 24 -0.08 1.79 10.36
CA VAL A 24 -0.30 1.87 8.91
C VAL A 24 0.97 2.38 8.24
N TRP A 25 1.33 1.77 7.12
CA TRP A 25 2.42 2.21 6.28
C TRP A 25 1.93 2.52 4.87
N MET A 26 2.66 3.38 4.16
CA MET A 26 2.56 3.49 2.71
C MET A 26 3.92 3.60 2.05
N TYR A 27 4.00 3.07 0.84
CA TYR A 27 5.18 3.11 -0.02
C TYR A 27 4.74 3.48 -1.43
N ASP A 28 5.55 4.26 -2.13
CA ASP A 28 5.45 4.36 -3.57
C ASP A 28 6.24 3.20 -4.18
N ALA A 29 5.66 2.47 -5.14
CA ALA A 29 6.36 1.43 -5.88
C ALA A 29 6.00 1.46 -7.37
N VAL A 30 6.78 0.78 -8.19
CA VAL A 30 6.53 0.71 -9.63
C VAL A 30 5.77 -0.57 -9.94
N ARG A 31 4.55 -0.45 -10.46
CA ARG A 31 3.70 -1.58 -10.84
C ARG A 31 3.66 -1.73 -12.36
N CYS A 32 3.80 -2.95 -12.86
CA CYS A 32 3.50 -3.25 -14.25
C CYS A 32 1.98 -3.34 -14.47
N ILE A 33 1.45 -2.63 -15.47
CA ILE A 33 0.01 -2.63 -15.77
C ILE A 33 -0.42 -3.98 -16.37
N ASN A 34 0.47 -4.67 -17.08
CA ASN A 34 0.13 -5.89 -17.80
C ASN A 34 0.13 -7.14 -16.91
N CYS A 35 1.15 -7.33 -16.08
CA CYS A 35 1.31 -8.53 -15.27
C CYS A 35 1.25 -8.28 -13.75
N GLU A 36 0.94 -7.05 -13.34
CA GLU A 36 0.83 -6.62 -11.95
C GLU A 36 2.09 -6.81 -11.09
N SER A 37 3.22 -7.15 -11.71
CA SER A 37 4.48 -7.29 -10.98
C SER A 37 4.91 -5.95 -10.40
N ILE A 38 5.33 -5.97 -9.15
CA ILE A 38 5.82 -4.80 -8.44
C ILE A 38 7.35 -4.86 -8.46
N GLU A 39 7.99 -3.82 -8.97
CA GLU A 39 9.43 -3.62 -8.88
C GLU A 39 9.73 -2.65 -7.73
N GLU A 40 10.59 -3.08 -6.81
CA GLU A 40 11.09 -2.25 -5.72
C GLU A 40 12.22 -1.33 -6.23
N PRO A 41 12.16 -0.05 -5.88
CA PRO A 41 12.96 0.38 -4.74
C PRO A 41 12.10 1.02 -3.65
N MET A 42 12.19 0.45 -2.45
CA MET A 42 11.38 0.76 -1.27
C MET A 42 11.78 2.08 -0.62
N ARG A 43 10.99 3.14 -0.82
CA ARG A 43 11.00 4.28 0.11
C ARG A 43 9.80 4.15 1.05
N LYS A 44 10.01 3.66 2.27
CA LYS A 44 9.02 3.79 3.36
C LYS A 44 8.78 5.27 3.53
N LYS A 45 7.61 5.74 3.14
CA LYS A 45 7.14 7.02 3.64
C LYS A 45 6.71 6.72 5.07
N GLY A 46 7.62 6.98 6.02
CA GLY A 46 7.35 6.84 7.45
C GLY A 46 6.07 7.57 7.83
N GLU A 47 5.41 7.09 8.88
CA GLU A 47 4.16 7.58 9.51
C GLU A 47 3.48 8.74 8.75
N ILE A 48 2.57 8.36 7.86
CA ILE A 48 1.99 9.31 6.92
C ILE A 48 0.79 10.00 7.57
N SER A 49 0.92 11.28 7.86
CA SER A 49 -0.17 12.21 8.18
C SER A 49 -0.94 12.68 6.93
N SER A 50 -1.16 11.80 5.94
CA SER A 50 -1.97 12.14 4.77
C SER A 50 -3.46 11.83 5.02
N PRO A 51 -4.39 12.62 4.45
CA PRO A 51 -5.83 12.35 4.56
C PRO A 51 -6.25 10.96 4.05
N ARG A 52 -5.43 10.34 3.19
CA ARG A 52 -5.66 8.97 2.71
C ARG A 52 -5.21 7.93 3.73
N ALA A 53 -4.08 8.15 4.41
CA ALA A 53 -3.62 7.29 5.49
C ALA A 53 -4.55 7.37 6.72
N GLU A 54 -5.10 8.55 7.02
CA GLU A 54 -6.10 8.71 8.08
C GLU A 54 -7.37 7.89 7.81
N ARG A 55 -7.87 7.90 6.57
CA ARG A 55 -9.01 7.05 6.15
C ARG A 55 -8.70 5.57 6.28
N ILE A 56 -7.48 5.15 5.97
CA ILE A 56 -7.06 3.74 6.11
C ILE A 56 -6.99 3.35 7.58
N ASN A 57 -6.46 4.22 8.45
CA ASN A 57 -6.48 4.05 9.90
C ASN A 57 -7.92 3.94 10.43
N GLN A 58 -8.82 4.83 10.03
CA GLN A 58 -10.23 4.78 10.43
C GLN A 58 -10.90 3.48 9.98
N TYR A 59 -10.65 3.04 8.74
CA TYR A 59 -11.20 1.79 8.23
C TYR A 59 -10.66 0.59 9.01
N ALA A 60 -9.34 0.53 9.24
CA ALA A 60 -8.69 -0.51 10.02
C ALA A 60 -9.24 -0.62 11.45
N LEU A 61 -9.40 0.52 12.14
CA LEU A 61 -9.98 0.58 13.48
C LEU A 61 -11.44 0.08 13.47
N THR A 62 -12.22 0.47 12.46
CA THR A 62 -13.61 0.04 12.32
C THR A 62 -13.72 -1.47 12.11
N VAL A 63 -12.91 -2.04 11.21
CA VAL A 63 -12.88 -3.48 10.96
C VAL A 63 -12.51 -4.27 12.22
N ARG A 64 -11.52 -3.80 12.99
CA ARG A 64 -11.14 -4.42 14.28
C ARG A 64 -12.27 -4.35 15.29
N ALA A 65 -12.94 -3.20 15.42
CA ALA A 65 -14.07 -3.03 16.33
C ALA A 65 -15.26 -3.94 15.96
N VAL A 66 -15.51 -4.15 14.67
CA VAL A 66 -16.55 -5.07 14.19
C VAL A 66 -16.15 -6.53 14.45
N ALA A 67 -14.88 -6.89 14.22
CA ALA A 67 -14.37 -8.24 14.48
C ALA A 67 -14.43 -8.62 15.96
N ALA A 68 -14.16 -7.68 16.87
CA ALA A 68 -14.19 -7.91 18.32
C ALA A 68 -15.60 -8.03 18.93
N ARG A 69 -16.66 -7.77 18.14
CA ARG A 69 -18.07 -7.90 18.56
C ARG A 69 -18.72 -9.22 18.13
N LYS A 70 -17.99 -10.09 17.43
CA LYS A 70 -18.39 -11.46 17.08
C LYS A 70 -17.75 -12.44 18.04
#